data_AF-A0A8H5SH23-F1
#
_entry.id   AF-A0A8H5SH23-F1
#
_cell.length_a   1.000
_cell.length_b   1.000
_cell.length_c   1.000
_cell.angle_alpha   90.00
_cell.angle_beta   90.00
_cell.angle_gamma   90.00
#
_symmetry.space_group_name_H-M   'P 1'
#
loop_
_entity.id
_entity.type
_entity.pdbx_description
1 polymer ?
#
loop_
_entity_poly.entity_id
_entity_poly.type
_entity_poly.pdbx_seq_one_letter_code
_entity_poly.pdbx_strand_id
1 'polypeptide(L)'
;MATATHIRIDRTKAVIEWQWDSVTRTLANPDPNYDPIQFTVHIDTSTDDGQYRAHFEIDIPFRFKDKPTGASVVLRINPLWIKSFCFANNHEPSGTVKEVFNSAVTFLDFELSSEITVLIPDDVQNPVSVSRGRSGQILDLLYELSRVTAFRIYIQDDFSSLDGLNCISIAAEQRQIEPFSDASYGISEMFEGNGAKPVDIPMPPPP
;
A
#
# COMPACT_ATOMS: atom_id res chain seq x y z
N MET A 1 -6.35 -29.12 -12.54
CA MET A 1 -7.12 -28.60 -11.39
C MET A 1 -6.22 -27.59 -10.71
N ALA A 2 -6.56 -26.31 -10.75
CA ALA A 2 -5.81 -25.29 -10.00
C ALA A 2 -6.14 -25.49 -8.52
N THR A 3 -5.14 -25.73 -7.70
CA THR A 3 -5.28 -25.82 -6.24
C THR A 3 -5.71 -24.45 -5.71
N ALA A 4 -6.82 -24.43 -4.97
CA ALA A 4 -7.27 -23.27 -4.21
C ALA A 4 -6.10 -22.72 -3.38
N THR A 5 -5.70 -21.49 -3.64
CA THR A 5 -4.55 -20.84 -2.98
C THR A 5 -5.07 -19.62 -2.25
N HIS A 6 -4.89 -19.63 -0.93
CA HIS A 6 -5.14 -18.44 -0.11
C HIS A 6 -3.77 -17.92 0.30
N ILE A 7 -3.42 -16.72 -0.17
CA ILE A 7 -2.23 -16.03 0.32
C ILE A 7 -2.71 -14.95 1.26
N ARG A 8 -2.14 -14.95 2.47
CA ARG A 8 -2.41 -13.94 3.47
C ARG A 8 -1.09 -13.45 4.03
N ILE A 9 -0.76 -12.21 3.72
CA ILE A 9 0.37 -11.49 4.29
C ILE A 9 -0.20 -10.29 5.01
N ASP A 10 -0.14 -10.34 6.33
CA ASP A 10 -0.57 -9.25 7.18
C ASP A 10 0.66 -8.42 7.57
N ARG A 11 0.62 -7.12 7.26
CA ARG A 11 1.51 -6.10 7.84
C ARG A 11 3.02 -6.39 7.74
N THR A 12 3.47 -6.92 6.60
CA THR A 12 4.92 -7.08 6.35
C THR A 12 5.59 -5.72 6.15
N LYS A 13 6.86 -5.58 6.57
CA LYS A 13 7.60 -4.31 6.39
C LYS A 13 7.72 -3.99 4.90
N ALA A 14 7.50 -2.73 4.54
CA ALA A 14 7.47 -2.28 3.15
C ALA A 14 8.24 -0.97 2.91
N VAL A 15 8.67 -0.78 1.66
CA VAL A 15 9.17 0.48 1.08
C VAL A 15 8.44 0.72 -0.23
N ILE A 16 7.99 1.95 -0.48
CA ILE A 16 7.29 2.33 -1.71
C ILE A 16 8.23 3.16 -2.58
N GLU A 17 8.24 2.92 -3.88
CA GLU A 17 9.02 3.66 -4.86
C GLU A 17 8.14 4.06 -6.05
N TRP A 18 8.32 5.28 -6.57
CA TRP A 18 7.59 5.77 -7.74
C TRP A 18 8.42 6.80 -8.50
N GLN A 19 7.95 7.20 -9.69
CA GLN A 19 8.54 8.29 -10.46
C GLN A 19 7.73 9.56 -10.27
N TRP A 20 8.40 10.67 -9.97
CA TRP A 20 7.81 12.01 -9.90
C TRP A 20 8.72 13.00 -10.61
N ASP A 21 8.22 13.72 -11.61
CA ASP A 21 9.01 14.67 -12.41
C ASP A 21 10.36 14.09 -12.93
N SER A 22 10.32 12.83 -13.40
CA SER A 22 11.50 12.05 -13.86
C SER A 22 12.53 11.72 -12.78
N VAL A 23 12.19 11.89 -11.51
CA VAL A 23 13.01 11.54 -10.36
C VAL A 23 12.40 10.35 -9.64
N THR A 24 13.22 9.35 -9.33
CA THR A 24 12.80 8.26 -8.44
C THR A 24 12.59 8.80 -7.03
N ARG A 25 11.38 8.64 -6.52
CA ARG A 25 10.99 8.94 -5.14
C ARG A 25 10.86 7.65 -4.37
N THR A 26 11.12 7.72 -3.07
CA THR A 26 11.00 6.58 -2.17
C THR A 26 10.40 7.00 -0.85
N LEU A 27 9.42 6.24 -0.37
CA LEU A 27 8.89 6.34 0.97
C LEU A 27 9.30 5.11 1.78
N ALA A 28 10.32 5.32 2.61
CA ALA A 28 10.93 4.29 3.47
C ALA A 28 10.88 4.64 4.96
N ASN A 29 10.79 5.93 5.28
CA ASN A 29 10.95 6.46 6.62
C ASN A 29 9.61 7.06 7.13
N PRO A 30 8.93 6.37 8.05
CA PRO A 30 7.67 6.83 8.65
C PRO A 30 7.91 7.78 9.85
N ASP A 31 6.83 8.31 10.43
CA ASP A 31 6.85 9.08 11.69
C ASP A 31 5.87 8.48 12.70
N PRO A 32 6.36 7.80 13.75
CA PRO A 32 7.76 7.68 14.18
C PRO A 32 8.60 6.73 13.29
N ASN A 33 9.93 6.93 13.27
CA ASN A 33 10.85 6.13 12.44
C ASN A 33 11.14 4.71 12.97
N TYR A 34 10.69 4.37 14.18
CA TYR A 34 10.86 3.03 14.73
C TYR A 34 9.70 2.09 14.36
N ASP A 35 8.59 2.63 13.88
CA ASP A 35 7.42 1.87 13.48
C ASP A 35 7.41 1.78 11.95
N PRO A 36 7.63 0.61 11.33
CA PRO A 36 7.83 0.54 9.89
C PRO A 36 6.56 0.83 9.09
N ILE A 37 6.73 1.25 7.83
CA ILE A 37 5.65 1.16 6.84
C ILE A 37 5.34 -0.31 6.62
N GLN A 38 4.06 -0.64 6.54
CA GLN A 38 3.60 -2.01 6.47
C GLN A 38 2.70 -2.21 5.25
N PHE A 39 2.84 -3.37 4.61
CA PHE A 39 2.02 -3.79 3.49
C PHE A 39 1.22 -5.03 3.87
N THR A 40 -0.05 -5.03 3.51
CA THR A 40 -0.97 -6.15 3.67
C THR A 40 -1.47 -6.56 2.30
N VAL A 41 -1.37 -7.85 1.99
CA VAL A 41 -1.95 -8.45 0.79
C VAL A 41 -2.68 -9.73 1.13
N HIS A 42 -3.98 -9.75 0.83
CA HIS A 42 -4.80 -10.96 0.93
C HIS A 42 -5.28 -11.33 -0.47
N ILE A 43 -5.22 -12.62 -0.79
CA ILE A 43 -5.57 -13.19 -2.08
C ILE A 43 -6.40 -14.44 -1.82
N ASP A 44 -7.56 -14.50 -2.45
CA ASP A 44 -8.37 -15.69 -2.53
C ASP A 44 -8.61 -16.05 -4.00
N THR A 45 -8.05 -17.19 -4.40
CA THR A 45 -8.18 -17.74 -5.76
C THR A 45 -9.22 -18.85 -5.86
N SER A 46 -9.96 -19.11 -4.78
CA SER A 46 -10.81 -20.29 -4.60
C SER A 46 -12.31 -19.99 -4.71
N THR A 47 -12.65 -18.96 -5.48
CA THR A 47 -14.04 -18.48 -5.54
C THR A 47 -14.89 -19.33 -6.49
N ASP A 48 -16.10 -19.64 -6.03
CA ASP A 48 -17.07 -20.43 -6.80
C ASP A 48 -17.59 -19.73 -8.06
N ASP A 49 -17.42 -18.40 -8.14
CA ASP A 49 -17.83 -17.55 -9.26
C ASP A 49 -16.72 -17.36 -10.31
N GLY A 50 -15.53 -17.92 -10.08
CA GLY A 50 -14.38 -17.81 -10.97
C GLY A 50 -13.66 -16.45 -10.92
N GLN A 51 -13.99 -15.59 -9.96
CA GLN A 51 -13.37 -14.27 -9.80
C GLN A 51 -12.31 -14.28 -8.70
N TYR A 52 -11.10 -13.83 -8.99
CA TYR A 52 -10.09 -13.68 -7.95
C TYR A 52 -10.49 -12.56 -7.00
N ARG A 53 -10.30 -12.75 -5.69
CA ARG A 53 -10.49 -11.68 -4.71
C ARG A 53 -9.16 -11.25 -4.15
N ALA A 54 -8.96 -9.95 -4.08
CA ALA A 54 -7.73 -9.39 -3.52
C ALA A 54 -8.01 -8.18 -2.63
N HIS A 55 -7.10 -7.97 -1.67
CA HIS A 55 -7.05 -6.79 -0.83
C HIS A 55 -5.60 -6.34 -0.72
N PHE A 56 -5.37 -5.04 -0.86
CA PHE A 56 -4.03 -4.45 -0.80
C PHE A 56 -4.07 -3.14 -0.01
N GLU A 57 -3.25 -3.08 1.03
CA GLU A 57 -3.13 -1.89 1.87
C GLU A 57 -1.69 -1.60 2.25
N ILE A 58 -1.39 -0.31 2.34
CA ILE A 58 -0.12 0.18 2.85
C ILE A 58 -0.42 1.07 4.04
N ASP A 59 -0.01 0.64 5.23
CA ASP A 59 -0.11 1.40 6.47
C ASP A 59 1.17 2.20 6.68
N ILE A 60 1.04 3.52 6.77
CA ILE A 60 2.16 4.46 6.92
C ILE A 60 1.98 5.15 8.28
N PRO A 61 2.80 4.82 9.29
CA PRO A 61 2.75 5.48 10.59
C PRO A 61 2.94 6.99 10.45
N PHE A 62 2.02 7.74 11.05
CA PHE A 62 1.88 9.18 10.82
C PHE A 62 1.42 9.93 12.08
N ARG A 63 2.02 11.09 12.34
CA ARG A 63 1.62 11.94 13.48
C ARG A 63 0.74 13.10 13.03
N PHE A 64 -0.57 12.83 13.05
CA PHE A 64 -1.57 13.89 12.92
C PHE A 64 -1.45 14.90 14.06
N LYS A 65 -1.81 16.16 13.80
CA LYS A 65 -1.79 17.22 14.80
C LYS A 65 -2.79 16.98 15.94
N ASP A 66 -3.95 16.41 15.60
CA ASP A 66 -5.10 16.33 16.50
C ASP A 66 -5.29 14.93 17.11
N LYS A 67 -4.31 14.02 16.95
CA LYS A 67 -4.35 12.66 17.47
C LYS A 67 -3.18 12.35 18.39
N PRO A 68 -3.37 11.43 19.36
CA PRO A 68 -2.26 10.79 20.05
C PRO A 68 -1.40 9.97 19.07
N THR A 69 -0.18 9.64 19.50
CA THR A 69 0.75 8.80 18.72
C THR A 69 0.18 7.40 18.45
N GLY A 70 0.50 6.82 17.30
CA GLY A 70 0.10 5.45 16.92
C GLY A 70 -0.98 5.38 15.85
N ALA A 71 -1.38 6.52 15.26
CA ALA A 71 -2.23 6.54 14.08
C ALA A 71 -1.39 6.40 12.79
N SER A 72 -2.08 6.06 11.70
CA SER A 72 -1.48 5.86 10.39
C SER A 72 -2.32 6.51 9.30
N VAL A 73 -1.67 6.85 8.19
CA VAL A 73 -2.32 7.03 6.89
C VAL A 73 -2.33 5.68 6.20
N VAL A 74 -3.47 5.27 5.64
CA VAL A 74 -3.57 4.03 4.87
C VAL A 74 -3.75 4.35 3.40
N LEU A 75 -2.92 3.75 2.55
CA LEU A 75 -3.11 3.74 1.11
C LEU A 75 -3.81 2.44 0.72
N ARG A 76 -4.97 2.53 0.08
CA ARG A 76 -5.74 1.38 -0.38
C ARG A 76 -5.77 1.31 -1.89
N ILE A 77 -5.29 0.20 -2.43
CA ILE A 77 -5.32 -0.08 -3.87
C ILE A 77 -6.61 -0.83 -4.17
N ASN A 78 -7.47 -0.26 -5.01
CA ASN A 78 -8.66 -0.96 -5.48
C ASN A 78 -8.26 -2.01 -6.52
N PRO A 79 -8.54 -3.31 -6.31
CA PRO A 79 -8.17 -4.35 -7.26
C PRO A 79 -8.74 -4.14 -8.66
N LEU A 80 -9.94 -3.55 -8.77
CA LEU A 80 -10.58 -3.21 -10.04
C LEU A 80 -9.78 -2.21 -10.87
N TRP A 81 -8.89 -1.44 -10.24
CA TRP A 81 -8.09 -0.44 -10.91
C TRP A 81 -6.75 -0.96 -11.40
N ILE A 82 -6.33 -2.16 -11.00
CA ILE A 82 -5.04 -2.74 -11.41
C ILE A 82 -5.10 -3.10 -12.91
N LYS A 83 -4.31 -2.39 -13.72
CA LYS A 83 -4.12 -2.68 -15.15
C LYS A 83 -3.06 -3.75 -15.37
N SER A 84 -1.96 -3.65 -14.62
CA SER A 84 -0.87 -4.61 -14.68
C SER A 84 -0.29 -4.80 -13.28
N PHE A 85 0.15 -6.03 -13.03
CA PHE A 85 0.81 -6.44 -11.81
C PHE A 85 1.97 -7.36 -12.17
N CYS A 86 3.17 -6.98 -11.79
CA CYS A 86 4.38 -7.78 -12.00
C CYS A 86 5.12 -7.90 -10.68
N PHE A 87 5.90 -8.97 -10.53
CA PHE A 87 6.71 -9.15 -9.34
C PHE A 87 7.99 -9.90 -9.68
N ALA A 88 9.00 -9.72 -8.84
CA ALA A 88 10.14 -10.62 -8.80
C ALA A 88 10.65 -10.75 -7.36
N ASN A 89 11.10 -11.95 -7.02
CA ASN A 89 11.68 -12.28 -5.73
C ASN A 89 13.21 -12.40 -5.82
N ASN A 90 13.86 -12.65 -4.68
CA ASN A 90 15.31 -12.76 -4.55
C ASN A 90 16.07 -11.58 -5.19
N HIS A 91 15.50 -10.37 -5.09
CA HIS A 91 16.11 -9.15 -5.61
C HIS A 91 17.04 -8.55 -4.57
N GLU A 92 18.27 -8.21 -4.97
CA GLU A 92 19.21 -7.52 -4.08
C GLU A 92 18.82 -6.05 -3.93
N PRO A 93 18.49 -5.58 -2.71
CA PRO A 93 18.07 -4.19 -2.52
C PRO A 93 19.21 -3.21 -2.78
N SER A 94 18.87 -2.02 -3.25
CA SER A 94 19.82 -0.92 -3.49
C SER A 94 19.29 0.41 -2.96
N GLY A 95 20.17 1.40 -2.83
CA GLY A 95 19.82 2.75 -2.34
C GLY A 95 19.08 2.72 -0.99
N THR A 96 18.02 3.52 -0.89
CA THR A 96 17.16 3.63 0.31
C THR A 96 16.53 2.30 0.72
N VAL A 97 16.22 1.41 -0.24
CA VAL A 97 15.62 0.10 0.06
C VAL A 97 16.60 -0.76 0.88
N LYS A 98 17.91 -0.68 0.58
CA LYS A 98 18.96 -1.40 1.30
C LYS A 98 19.18 -0.89 2.73
N GLU A 99 18.80 0.36 3.00
CA GLU A 99 18.82 0.91 4.37
C GLU A 99 17.72 0.30 5.24
N VAL A 100 16.64 -0.20 4.63
CA VAL A 100 15.50 -0.81 5.31
C VAL A 100 15.59 -2.33 5.38
N PHE A 101 16.05 -2.97 4.31
CA PHE A 101 16.17 -4.42 4.17
C PHE A 101 17.64 -4.85 4.04
N ASN A 102 18.07 -5.72 4.95
CA ASN A 102 19.46 -6.23 5.00
C ASN A 102 19.67 -7.53 4.21
N SER A 103 18.67 -7.96 3.44
CA SER A 103 18.65 -9.20 2.68
C SER A 103 17.84 -9.03 1.41
N ALA A 104 17.77 -10.08 0.61
CA ALA A 104 16.95 -10.10 -0.59
C ALA A 104 15.48 -9.71 -0.31
N VAL A 105 14.90 -9.01 -1.28
CA VAL A 105 13.53 -8.49 -1.25
C VAL A 105 12.71 -9.07 -2.39
N THR A 106 11.40 -9.08 -2.21
CA THR A 106 10.42 -9.20 -3.31
C THR A 106 9.92 -7.81 -3.65
N PHE A 107 9.89 -7.47 -4.94
CA PHE A 107 9.21 -6.26 -5.39
C PHE A 107 7.90 -6.60 -6.10
N LEU A 108 6.92 -5.72 -5.93
CA LEU A 108 5.59 -5.77 -6.53
C LEU A 108 5.39 -4.47 -7.32
N ASP A 109 5.33 -4.57 -8.64
CA ASP A 109 5.05 -3.47 -9.54
C ASP A 109 3.56 -3.38 -9.81
N PHE A 110 3.00 -2.19 -9.60
CA PHE A 110 1.61 -1.87 -9.89
C PHE A 110 1.53 -0.81 -10.98
N GLU A 111 0.65 -1.04 -11.96
CA GLU A 111 0.11 0.02 -12.82
C GLU A 111 -1.41 0.06 -12.66
N LEU A 112 -1.94 1.23 -12.34
CA LEU A 112 -3.35 1.47 -12.08
C LEU A 112 -4.01 2.28 -13.21
N SER A 113 -5.32 2.14 -13.30
CA SER A 113 -6.19 2.95 -14.15
C SER A 113 -6.69 4.22 -13.49
N SER A 114 -6.55 4.32 -12.16
CA SER A 114 -6.94 5.45 -11.33
C SER A 114 -5.95 5.63 -10.18
N GLU A 115 -5.96 6.81 -9.59
CA GLU A 115 -5.17 7.18 -8.40
C GLU A 115 -5.47 6.25 -7.21
N ILE A 116 -4.47 6.02 -6.35
CA ILE A 116 -4.62 5.23 -5.12
C ILE A 116 -5.50 5.97 -4.10
N THR A 117 -6.31 5.24 -3.33
CA THR A 117 -7.15 5.88 -2.31
C THR A 117 -6.33 6.15 -1.06
N VAL A 118 -6.30 7.41 -0.61
CA VAL A 118 -5.70 7.78 0.68
C VAL A 118 -6.77 7.83 1.76
N LEU A 119 -6.60 7.04 2.81
CA LEU A 119 -7.52 6.89 3.93
C LEU A 119 -6.87 7.39 5.22
N ILE A 120 -7.66 8.11 6.02
CA ILE A 120 -7.28 8.56 7.36
C ILE A 120 -8.40 8.21 8.36
N PRO A 121 -8.13 8.20 9.68
CA PRO A 121 -9.18 8.01 10.67
C PRO A 121 -10.28 9.09 10.57
N ASP A 122 -11.53 8.69 10.78
CA ASP A 122 -12.71 9.56 10.58
C ASP A 122 -12.72 10.83 11.44
N ASP A 123 -12.16 10.75 12.64
CA ASP A 123 -12.04 11.83 13.62
C ASP A 123 -10.83 12.76 13.39
N VAL A 124 -9.98 12.51 12.39
CA VAL A 124 -8.94 13.46 11.97
C VAL A 124 -9.56 14.61 11.18
N GLN A 125 -9.19 15.86 11.48
CA GLN A 125 -9.69 17.01 10.73
C GLN A 125 -9.13 17.08 9.30
N ASN A 126 -9.93 17.62 8.38
CA ASN A 126 -9.56 17.84 6.98
C ASN A 126 -9.52 19.37 6.71
N PRO A 127 -8.46 19.95 6.10
CA PRO A 127 -7.24 19.31 5.58
C PRO A 127 -6.37 18.68 6.67
N VAL A 128 -5.70 17.58 6.30
CA VAL A 128 -4.75 16.89 7.19
C VAL A 128 -3.71 17.88 7.68
N SER A 129 -3.68 18.09 8.99
CA SER A 129 -2.72 18.96 9.65
C SER A 129 -1.66 18.13 10.37
N VAL A 130 -0.39 18.52 10.22
CA VAL A 130 0.75 17.82 10.81
C VAL A 130 1.28 18.55 12.05
N SER A 131 1.75 17.79 13.04
CA SER A 131 2.38 18.35 14.24
C SER A 131 3.90 18.50 14.12
N ARG A 132 4.53 17.80 13.18
CA ARG A 132 6.00 17.68 13.08
C ARG A 132 6.49 17.78 11.65
N GLY A 133 7.71 18.29 11.49
CA GLY A 133 8.35 18.45 10.18
C GLY A 133 8.48 17.14 9.39
N ARG A 134 8.73 16.01 10.06
CA ARG A 134 8.81 14.70 9.38
C ARG A 134 7.46 14.26 8.84
N SER A 135 6.37 14.35 9.61
CA SER A 135 5.03 14.10 9.06
C SER A 135 4.67 15.08 7.94
N GLY A 136 5.16 16.33 7.99
CA GLY A 136 5.05 17.27 6.86
C GLY A 136 5.72 16.73 5.59
N GLN A 137 6.97 16.27 5.68
CA GLN A 137 7.68 15.65 4.56
C GLN A 137 6.97 14.39 4.03
N ILE A 138 6.41 13.56 4.92
CA ILE A 138 5.62 12.40 4.53
C ILE A 138 4.34 12.83 3.82
N LEU A 139 3.68 13.91 4.27
CA LEU A 139 2.49 14.45 3.61
C LEU A 139 2.80 14.93 2.19
N ASP A 140 3.96 15.56 1.98
CA ASP A 140 4.39 15.99 0.64
C ASP A 140 4.64 14.77 -0.27
N LEU A 141 5.29 13.72 0.25
CA LEU A 141 5.49 12.47 -0.49
C LEU A 141 4.17 11.74 -0.77
N LEU A 142 3.22 11.78 0.17
CA LEU A 142 1.88 11.22 0.01
C LEU A 142 1.08 11.96 -1.06
N TYR A 143 1.23 13.29 -1.18
CA TYR A 143 0.66 14.03 -2.28
C TYR A 143 1.18 13.51 -3.62
N GLU A 144 2.51 13.43 -3.79
CA GLU A 144 3.11 12.90 -5.02
C GLU A 144 2.63 11.48 -5.33
N LEU A 145 2.69 10.59 -4.34
CA LEU A 145 2.29 9.19 -4.48
C LEU A 145 0.80 9.02 -4.78
N SER A 146 -0.07 9.87 -4.23
CA SER A 146 -1.52 9.84 -4.51
C SER A 146 -1.85 10.21 -5.95
N ARG A 147 -0.95 10.91 -6.65
CA ARG A 147 -1.17 11.40 -8.03
C ARG A 147 -0.59 10.49 -9.10
N VAL A 148 0.24 9.53 -8.72
CA VAL A 148 0.78 8.56 -9.68
C VAL A 148 -0.11 7.33 -9.77
N THR A 149 -0.08 6.70 -10.94
CA THR A 149 -0.75 5.42 -11.17
C THR A 149 0.24 4.26 -11.30
N ALA A 150 1.55 4.53 -11.23
CA ALA A 150 2.58 3.50 -11.32
C ALA A 150 3.53 3.63 -10.13
N PHE A 151 3.69 2.55 -9.39
CA PHE A 151 4.57 2.47 -8.23
C PHE A 151 4.99 1.03 -7.97
N ARG A 152 6.05 0.90 -7.19
CA ARG A 152 6.63 -0.37 -6.75
C ARG A 152 6.59 -0.46 -5.24
N ILE A 153 6.27 -1.63 -4.72
CA ILE A 153 6.36 -1.94 -3.29
C ILE A 153 7.46 -2.99 -3.13
N TYR A 154 8.44 -2.72 -2.28
CA TYR A 154 9.44 -3.68 -1.84
C TYR A 154 9.05 -4.22 -0.46
N ILE A 155 9.14 -5.54 -0.30
CA ILE A 155 8.89 -6.27 0.94
C ILE A 155 9.97 -7.32 1.14
N GLN A 156 10.11 -7.82 2.36
CA GLN A 156 11.05 -8.89 2.65
C GLN A 156 10.76 -10.13 1.79
N ASP A 157 11.78 -10.81 1.29
CA ASP A 157 11.59 -12.06 0.55
C ASP A 157 11.30 -13.24 1.50
N ASP A 158 10.07 -13.34 1.98
CA ASP A 158 9.59 -14.38 2.89
C ASP A 158 8.38 -15.16 2.35
N PHE A 159 8.07 -15.00 1.06
CA PHE A 159 6.97 -15.73 0.41
C PHE A 159 7.25 -17.22 0.39
N SER A 160 6.42 -17.97 1.11
CA SER A 160 6.44 -19.44 1.10
C SER A 160 5.86 -20.03 -0.19
N SER A 161 5.07 -19.26 -0.94
CA SER A 161 4.57 -19.60 -2.29
C SER A 161 4.36 -18.33 -3.12
N LEU A 162 4.85 -18.37 -4.37
CA LEU A 162 4.65 -17.33 -5.39
C LEU A 162 3.39 -17.57 -6.22
N ASP A 163 2.68 -18.68 -6.03
CA ASP A 163 1.58 -19.10 -6.90
C ASP A 163 0.43 -18.11 -6.89
N GLY A 164 0.09 -17.55 -5.72
CA GLY A 164 -0.97 -16.55 -5.62
C GLY A 164 -0.57 -15.19 -6.22
N LEU A 165 0.71 -14.79 -6.16
CA LEU A 165 1.18 -13.59 -6.87
C LEU A 165 1.11 -13.79 -8.40
N ASN A 166 1.46 -14.98 -8.89
CA ASN A 166 1.25 -15.35 -10.29
C ASN A 166 -0.23 -15.30 -10.68
N CYS A 167 -1.13 -15.81 -9.82
CA CYS A 167 -2.57 -15.71 -10.06
C CYS A 167 -3.04 -14.25 -10.16
N ILE A 168 -2.59 -13.35 -9.27
CA ILE A 168 -2.89 -11.91 -9.41
C ILE A 168 -2.41 -11.39 -10.75
N SER A 169 -1.16 -11.67 -11.13
CA SER A 169 -0.58 -11.16 -12.37
C SER A 169 -1.46 -11.52 -13.58
N ILE A 170 -1.84 -12.80 -13.69
CA ILE A 170 -2.73 -13.29 -14.75
C ILE A 170 -4.14 -12.66 -14.65
N ALA A 171 -4.70 -12.59 -13.44
CA ALA A 171 -6.04 -12.07 -13.21
C ALA A 171 -6.13 -10.56 -13.49
N ALA A 172 -5.07 -9.80 -13.22
CA ALA A 172 -4.97 -8.38 -13.51
C ALA A 172 -5.02 -8.13 -15.02
N GLU A 173 -4.25 -8.90 -15.80
CA GLU A 173 -4.28 -8.84 -17.27
C GLU A 173 -5.69 -9.14 -17.83
N GLN A 174 -6.42 -10.06 -17.18
CA GLN A 174 -7.77 -10.46 -17.58
C GLN A 174 -8.87 -9.58 -16.97
N ARG A 175 -8.53 -8.64 -16.07
CA ARG A 175 -9.46 -7.81 -15.28
C ARG A 175 -10.49 -8.62 -14.49
N GLN A 176 -10.01 -9.68 -13.84
CA GLN A 176 -10.81 -10.64 -13.06
C GLN A 176 -10.50 -10.59 -11.56
N ILE A 177 -10.07 -9.42 -11.07
CA ILE A 177 -9.80 -9.23 -9.64
C ILE A 177 -10.86 -8.32 -9.06
N GLU A 178 -11.64 -8.87 -8.15
CA GLU A 178 -12.65 -8.17 -7.38
C GLU A 178 -12.12 -7.85 -5.97
N PRO A 179 -12.59 -6.77 -5.33
CA PRO A 179 -12.35 -6.56 -3.91
C PRO A 179 -13.10 -7.60 -3.08
N PHE A 180 -12.60 -7.86 -1.88
CA PHE A 180 -13.39 -8.58 -0.88
C PHE A 180 -14.66 -7.79 -0.53
N SER A 181 -15.77 -8.50 -0.38
CA SER A 181 -17.09 -7.91 -0.09
C SER A 181 -17.49 -7.99 1.38
N ASP A 182 -16.70 -8.67 2.22
CA ASP A 182 -17.02 -8.82 3.63
C ASP A 182 -16.70 -7.54 4.43
N ALA A 183 -17.39 -7.39 5.55
CA ALA A 183 -17.29 -6.20 6.38
C ALA A 183 -15.88 -5.98 6.96
N SER A 184 -15.05 -7.03 7.09
CA SER A 184 -13.72 -6.90 7.69
C SER A 184 -12.73 -6.10 6.84
N TYR A 185 -13.01 -5.96 5.53
CA TYR A 185 -12.29 -5.06 4.63
C TYR A 185 -12.97 -3.71 4.45
N GLY A 186 -14.13 -3.50 5.08
CA GLY A 186 -14.86 -2.23 5.06
C GLY A 186 -14.07 -1.13 5.76
N ILE A 187 -14.18 0.11 5.25
CA ILE A 187 -13.50 1.26 5.85
C ILE A 187 -14.01 1.58 7.27
N SER A 188 -15.23 1.14 7.64
CA SER A 188 -15.81 1.33 8.98
C SER A 188 -15.09 0.54 10.07
N GLU A 189 -14.51 -0.61 9.73
CA GLU A 189 -13.80 -1.48 10.69
C GLU A 189 -12.34 -1.04 10.90
N MET A 190 -11.85 -0.11 10.08
CA MET A 190 -10.48 0.40 10.18
C MET A 190 -10.26 1.19 11.48
N PHE A 191 -8.98 1.32 11.85
CA PHE A 191 -8.54 2.12 13.01
C PHE A 191 -9.25 1.72 14.32
N GLU A 192 -9.26 0.42 14.62
CA GLU A 192 -9.90 -0.15 15.82
C GLU A 192 -11.42 0.07 15.86
N GLY A 193 -12.07 0.05 14.68
CA GLY A 193 -13.51 0.27 14.54
C GLY A 193 -13.95 1.73 14.62
N ASN A 194 -13.01 2.68 14.60
CA ASN A 194 -13.33 4.11 14.55
C ASN A 194 -13.70 4.61 13.15
N GLY A 195 -13.47 3.79 12.12
CA GLY A 195 -13.76 4.13 10.74
C GLY A 195 -12.68 4.98 10.08
N ALA A 196 -12.70 4.95 8.75
CA ALA A 196 -11.82 5.70 7.89
C ALA A 196 -12.61 6.45 6.82
N LYS A 197 -12.05 7.58 6.38
CA LYS A 197 -12.55 8.37 5.26
C LYS A 197 -11.49 8.59 4.20
N PRO A 198 -11.89 8.65 2.92
CA PRO A 198 -11.01 9.09 1.86
C PRO A 198 -10.71 10.58 1.99
N VAL A 199 -9.49 10.97 1.67
CA VAL A 199 -9.07 12.37 1.63
C VAL A 199 -8.19 12.66 0.43
N ASP A 200 -8.35 13.86 -0.12
CA ASP A 200 -7.40 14.43 -1.05
C ASP A 200 -6.26 15.08 -0.25
N ILE A 201 -5.03 14.66 -0.51
CA ILE A 201 -3.86 15.31 0.10
C ILE A 201 -3.67 16.67 -0.58
N PRO A 202 -3.55 17.78 0.18
CA PRO A 202 -3.36 19.10 -0.39
C PRO A 202 -2.01 19.20 -1.09
N MET A 203 -1.96 20.03 -2.15
CA MET A 203 -0.70 20.35 -2.82
C MET A 203 0.28 20.99 -1.82
N PRO A 204 1.55 20.55 -1.78
CA PRO A 204 2.57 21.14 -0.94
C PRO A 204 2.75 22.64 -1.23
N PRO A 205 3.05 23.46 -0.21
CA PRO A 205 3.42 24.85 -0.45
C PRO A 205 4.71 24.93 -1.28
N PRO A 206 4.87 25.98 -2.11
CA PRO A 206 6.10 26.18 -2.86
C PRO A 206 7.31 26.34 -1.92
N PRO A 207 8.51 25.90 -2.36
CA PRO A 207 9.73 25.97 -1.58
C PRO A 207 10.21 27.40 -1.29
#